data_AF-A0A939UPH5-F1
#
_entry.id   AF-A0A939UPH5-F1
#
_cell.length_a   1.000
_cell.length_b   1.000
_cell.length_c   1.000
_cell.angle_alpha   90.00
_cell.angle_beta   90.00
_cell.angle_gamma   90.00
#
_symmetry.space_group_name_H-M   'P 1'
#
loop_
_entity.id
_entity.type
_entity.pdbx_description
1 polymer ?
#
loop_
_entity_poly.entity_id
_entity_poly.type
_entity_poly.pdbx_seq_one_letter_code
_entity_poly.pdbx_strand_id
1 'polypeptide(L)' 'RYCNSYMGNFMTFITTKRSSNLFNIKGTMKGLENVVLAGQWLSMPGGLPMTMTSGKFAVQRILRSLGKSIKIEP' A
#
# COMPACT_ATOMS: atom_id res chain seq x y z
N ARG A 1 5.33 -18.78 4.50
CA ARG A 1 5.67 -19.70 3.39
C ARG A 1 4.84 -19.40 2.14
N TYR A 2 3.50 -19.40 2.21
CA TYR A 2 2.65 -19.14 1.01
C TYR A 2 2.64 -17.68 0.53
N CYS A 3 2.48 -16.72 1.44
CA CYS A 3 2.34 -15.30 1.07
C CYS A 3 3.63 -14.48 1.27
N ASN A 4 4.77 -15.14 1.55
CA ASN A 4 6.04 -14.51 1.96
C ASN A 4 5.89 -13.39 3.02
N SER A 5 4.86 -13.47 3.88
CA SER A 5 4.62 -12.49 4.92
C SER A 5 5.73 -12.54 5.96
N TYR A 6 6.22 -11.36 6.37
CA TYR A 6 7.21 -11.24 7.43
C TYR A 6 6.70 -11.90 8.70
N MET A 7 7.46 -12.86 9.24
CA MET A 7 7.13 -13.64 10.44
C MET A 7 5.74 -14.31 10.42
N GLY A 8 5.19 -14.59 9.23
CA GLY A 8 3.85 -15.19 9.11
C GLY A 8 2.71 -14.26 9.55
N ASN A 9 2.97 -12.96 9.66
CA ASN A 9 1.97 -12.00 10.12
C ASN A 9 0.86 -11.83 9.07
N PHE A 10 -0.39 -11.94 9.54
CA PHE A 10 -1.61 -11.77 8.75
C PHE A 10 -2.01 -10.30 8.61
N MET A 11 -1.69 -9.47 9.61
CA MET A 11 -2.01 -8.05 9.66
C MET A 11 -0.78 -7.20 9.34
N THR A 12 -0.97 -5.88 9.32
CA THR A 12 0.14 -4.92 9.26
C THR A 12 0.85 -4.79 10.62
N PHE A 13 1.93 -4.02 10.69
CA PHE A 13 2.68 -3.81 11.93
C PHE A 13 1.92 -2.87 12.88
N ILE A 14 1.95 -3.18 14.18
CA ILE A 14 1.38 -2.34 15.23
C ILE A 14 2.38 -1.23 15.57
N THR A 15 1.87 0.00 15.80
CA THR A 15 2.70 1.12 16.24
C THR A 15 3.27 0.85 17.64
N THR A 16 4.55 1.14 17.80
CA THR A 16 5.19 1.16 19.13
C THR A 16 5.55 2.60 19.45
N LYS A 17 5.83 2.93 20.73
CA LYS A 17 6.23 4.30 21.14
C LYS A 17 7.40 4.87 20.32
N ARG A 18 8.24 4.00 19.72
CA ARG A 18 9.37 4.35 18.87
C ARG A 18 9.05 4.42 17.36
N SER A 19 7.90 3.88 16.94
CA SER A 19 7.46 3.81 15.54
C SER A 19 6.02 4.34 15.43
N SER A 20 5.89 5.67 15.50
CA SER A 20 4.61 6.39 15.38
C SER A 20 4.21 6.69 13.94
N ASN A 21 5.12 6.55 12.96
CA ASN A 21 4.92 6.98 11.57
C ASN A 21 4.39 5.87 10.62
N LEU A 22 3.94 4.74 11.16
CA LEU A 22 3.43 3.60 10.38
C LEU A 22 2.08 3.87 9.68
N PHE A 23 1.38 4.96 10.02
CA PHE A 23 0.04 5.22 9.51
C PHE A 23 -0.03 5.59 8.01
N ASN A 24 1.07 6.03 7.40
CA ASN A 24 1.08 6.45 5.99
C ASN A 24 2.43 6.16 5.32
N ILE A 25 2.74 4.89 5.10
CA ILE A 25 3.85 4.55 4.20
C ILE A 25 3.42 4.96 2.78
N LYS A 26 4.20 5.84 2.16
CA LYS A 26 3.92 6.26 0.78
C LYS A 26 4.03 5.04 -0.13
N GLY A 27 3.00 4.81 -0.95
CA GLY A 27 3.00 3.76 -1.97
C GLY A 27 3.99 4.00 -3.10
N THR A 28 4.82 5.05 -3.03
CA THR A 28 5.87 5.37 -3.99
C THR A 28 7.20 5.49 -3.24
N MET A 29 8.26 4.96 -3.84
CA MET A 29 9.61 5.05 -3.29
C MET A 29 10.39 6.17 -3.99
N LYS A 30 11.04 7.04 -3.20
CA LYS A 30 11.88 8.11 -3.74
C LYS A 30 13.09 7.48 -4.45
N GLY A 31 13.27 7.81 -5.73
CA GLY A 31 14.35 7.27 -6.57
C GLY A 31 14.00 6.02 -7.36
N LEU A 32 12.78 5.48 -7.20
CA LEU A 32 12.28 4.36 -8.02
C LEU A 32 11.06 4.83 -8.82
N GLU A 33 11.31 5.24 -10.06
CA GLU A 33 10.25 5.68 -10.97
C GLU A 33 9.50 4.48 -11.55
N ASN A 34 8.21 4.66 -11.86
CA ASN A 34 7.33 3.63 -12.41
C ASN A 34 7.09 2.40 -11.53
N VAL A 35 7.44 2.46 -10.24
CA VAL A 35 7.15 1.40 -9.27
C VAL A 35 6.22 1.92 -8.19
N VAL A 36 5.16 1.16 -7.92
CA VAL A 36 4.16 1.46 -6.91
C VAL A 36 4.00 0.27 -5.98
N LEU A 37 4.08 0.52 -4.69
CA LEU A 37 3.82 -0.47 -3.65
C LEU A 37 2.31 -0.56 -3.43
N ALA A 38 1.80 -1.78 -3.33
CA ALA A 38 0.44 -2.10 -2.92
C ALA A 38 0.46 -3.26 -1.91
N GLY A 39 -0.44 -3.24 -0.95
CA GLY A 39 -0.60 -4.28 0.06
C GLY A 39 -0.94 -3.76 1.45
N GLN A 40 -1.23 -4.70 2.35
CA GLN A 40 -1.58 -4.44 3.76
C GLN A 40 -0.52 -3.71 4.58
N TRP A 41 0.75 -3.73 4.14
CA TRP A 41 1.85 -3.12 4.91
C TRP A 41 1.84 -1.59 4.87
N LEU A 42 1.14 -0.98 3.92
CA LEU A 42 1.26 0.45 3.63
C LEU A 42 0.42 1.33 4.56
N SER A 43 -0.62 0.76 5.16
CA SER A 43 -1.61 1.50 5.94
C SER A 43 -2.20 0.60 7.01
N MET A 44 -2.57 1.20 8.15
CA MET A 44 -3.33 0.54 9.20
C MET A 44 -4.83 0.81 9.03
N PRO A 45 -5.71 -0.14 9.36
CA PRO A 45 -5.45 -1.53 9.76
C PRO A 45 -4.98 -2.43 8.59
N GLY A 46 -4.41 -3.59 8.89
CA GLY A 46 -4.05 -4.56 7.84
C GLY A 46 -5.26 -5.31 7.27
N GLY A 47 -5.00 -6.31 6.44
CA GLY A 47 -6.02 -7.25 5.95
C GLY A 47 -6.57 -6.97 4.56
N LEU A 48 -7.60 -7.72 4.20
CA LEU A 48 -8.23 -7.74 2.87
C LEU A 48 -8.77 -6.38 2.39
N PRO A 49 -9.60 -5.65 3.15
CA PRO A 49 -10.19 -4.40 2.64
C PRO A 49 -9.12 -3.34 2.36
N MET A 50 -8.08 -3.28 3.19
CA MET A 50 -7.00 -2.33 3.02
C MET A 50 -6.03 -2.74 1.91
N THR A 51 -5.78 -4.04 1.73
CA THR A 51 -5.05 -4.54 0.55
C THR A 51 -5.76 -4.17 -0.74
N MET A 52 -7.08 -4.39 -0.82
CA MET A 52 -7.88 -4.02 -1.99
C MET A 52 -7.84 -2.52 -2.27
N THR A 53 -8.05 -1.71 -1.23
CA THR A 53 -8.01 -0.24 -1.32
C THR A 53 -6.63 0.26 -1.77
N SER A 54 -5.55 -0.35 -1.25
CA SER A 54 -4.18 -0.01 -1.66
C SER A 54 -3.92 -0.31 -3.13
N GLY A 55 -4.46 -1.41 -3.67
CA GLY A 55 -4.39 -1.75 -5.09
C GLY A 55 -5.13 -0.73 -5.96
N LYS A 56 -6.34 -0.33 -5.55
CA LYS A 56 -7.10 0.74 -6.23
C LYS A 56 -6.29 2.03 -6.28
N PHE A 57 -5.74 2.46 -5.14
CA PHE A 57 -4.92 3.68 -5.09
C PHE A 57 -3.62 3.54 -5.88
N ALA A 58 -3.03 2.35 -5.98
CA ALA A 58 -1.86 2.12 -6.81
C ALA A 58 -2.16 2.37 -8.30
N VAL A 59 -3.27 1.83 -8.81
CA VAL A 59 -3.72 2.08 -10.18
C VAL A 59 -4.01 3.57 -10.40
N GLN A 60 -4.68 4.23 -9.46
CA GLN A 60 -4.95 5.67 -9.55
C GLN A 60 -3.67 6.53 -9.58
N ARG A 61 -2.61 6.12 -8.86
CA ARG A 61 -1.31 6.79 -8.90
C ARG A 61 -0.63 6.61 -10.27
N ILE A 62 -0.70 5.40 -10.84
CA ILE A 62 -0.17 5.13 -12.19
C ILE A 62 -0.92 5.96 -13.23
N LEU A 63 -2.25 5.95 -13.21
CA LEU A 63 -3.08 6.73 -14.14
C LEU A 63 -2.81 8.23 -14.03
N ARG A 64 -2.68 8.75 -12.81
CA ARG A 64 -2.30 10.15 -12.58
C ARG A 64 -0.93 10.47 -13.16
N SER A 65 0.05 9.58 -12.99
CA SER A 65 1.39 9.74 -13.56
C SER A 65 1.38 9.74 -15.09
N LEU A 66 0.42 9.04 -15.70
CA LEU A 66 0.24 8.96 -17.16
C LEU A 66 -0.71 10.04 -17.72
N GLY A 67 -1.23 10.94 -16.89
CA GLY A 67 -2.22 11.94 -17.30
C GLY A 67 -3.58 11.38 -17.71
N LYS A 68 -3.92 10.15 -17.30
CA LYS A 68 -5.19 9.48 -17.62
C LYS A 68 -6.25 9.69 -16.54
N SER A 69 -7.53 9.53 -16.91
CA SER A 69 -8.66 9.63 -15.98
C SER A 69 -8.52 8.67 -14.80
N ILE A 70 -8.83 9.15 -13.58
CA ILE A 70 -8.72 8.44 -12.29
C ILE A 70 -10.00 7.67 -11.94
N LYS A 71 -11.09 7.89 -12.71
CA LYS A 71 -12.36 7.18 -12.51
C LYS A 71 -12.21 5.75 -13.01
N ILE A 72 -12.27 4.81 -12.08
CA ILE A 72 -12.40 3.38 -12.37
C ILE A 72 -13.91 3.15 -12.32
N GLU A 73 -14.54 2.96 -13.48
CA GLU A 73 -15.95 2.57 -13.55
C GLU A 73 -16.09 1.17 -12.92
N PRO A 74 -17.14 0.94 -12.11
CA PRO A 74 -17.33 -0.30 -11.37
C PRO A 74 -17.57 -1.51 -12.27
#